data_AF-A0A945JT11-F1
#
_entry.id   AF-A0A945JT11-F1
#
_cell.length_a   1.000
_cell.length_b   1.000
_cell.length_c   1.000
_cell.angle_alpha   90.00
_cell.angle_beta   90.00
_cell.angle_gamma   90.00
#
_symmetry.space_group_name_H-M   'P 1'
#
loop_
_entity.id
_entity.type
_entity.pdbx_description
1 polymer ?
#
loop_
_entity_poly.entity_id
_entity_poly.type
_entity_poly.pdbx_seq_one_letter_code
_entity_poly.pdbx_strand_id
1 'polypeptide(L)'
;MVPASIVYDSRLSTGVLADRARLTHPDLRFGVTGILRQGALVMYDRSTVSLWRQDGWAIAGPLKGTRLKRLPSERMSWHQWRERHPLTLVMRAPPPAPYPRPRVPVRLDP
;
A
#
# COMPACT_ATOMS: atom_id res chain seq x y z
N MET A 1 -10.52 9.51 13.00
CA MET A 1 -9.73 8.44 12.36
C MET A 1 -9.09 9.02 11.10
N VAL A 2 -7.77 8.92 10.92
CA VAL A 2 -7.08 9.47 9.72
C VAL A 2 -7.02 8.36 8.65
N PRO A 3 -7.60 8.54 7.45
CA PRO A 3 -7.51 7.55 6.39
C PRO A 3 -6.08 7.48 5.84
N ALA A 4 -5.41 6.35 6.05
CA ALA A 4 -4.08 6.07 5.53
C ALA A 4 -4.13 4.94 4.50
N SER A 5 -3.22 4.97 3.51
CA SER A 5 -2.89 3.80 2.69
C SER A 5 -1.46 3.39 2.98
N ILE A 6 -1.22 2.08 3.02
CA ILE A 6 0.13 1.51 3.09
C ILE A 6 0.38 0.83 1.76
N VAL A 7 1.47 1.22 1.10
CA VAL A 7 1.96 0.55 -0.11
C VAL A 7 3.33 0.02 0.23
N TYR A 8 3.51 -1.30 0.22
CA TYR A 8 4.78 -1.95 0.56
C TYR A 8 5.37 -2.63 -0.66
N ASP A 9 6.63 -2.33 -0.95
CA ASP A 9 7.46 -3.03 -1.93
C ASP A 9 8.74 -3.51 -1.22
N SER A 10 9.03 -4.81 -1.34
CA SER A 10 10.22 -5.43 -0.78
C SER A 10 11.51 -4.91 -1.40
N ARG A 11 11.48 -4.41 -2.64
CA ARG A 11 12.65 -3.86 -3.35
C ARG A 11 12.97 -2.44 -2.94
N LEU A 12 11.96 -1.61 -2.75
CA LEU A 12 12.16 -0.19 -2.45
C LEU A 12 12.09 0.13 -0.96
N SER A 13 11.79 -0.86 -0.09
CA SER A 13 11.80 -0.66 1.35
C SER A 13 11.02 0.59 1.75
N THR A 14 9.87 0.82 1.13
CA THR A 14 9.09 2.05 1.33
C THR A 14 7.64 1.69 1.52
N GLY A 15 7.15 1.95 2.74
CA GLY A 15 5.74 2.10 3.06
C GLY A 15 5.38 3.56 2.88
N VAL A 16 4.72 3.95 1.78
CA VAL A 16 4.19 5.31 1.70
C VAL A 16 2.88 5.35 2.47
N LEU A 17 2.95 5.87 3.70
CA LEU A 17 1.78 6.24 4.49
C LEU A 17 1.36 7.64 4.06
N ALA A 18 0.39 7.73 3.15
CA ALA A 18 -0.07 9.02 2.64
C ALA A 18 -1.21 9.57 3.49
N ASP A 19 -1.05 10.80 4.00
CA ASP A 19 -2.16 11.57 4.56
C ASP A 19 -3.12 11.96 3.44
N ARG A 20 -4.30 11.35 3.41
CA ARG A 20 -5.35 11.68 2.44
C ARG A 20 -6.21 12.86 2.87
N ALA A 21 -6.18 13.26 4.14
CA ALA A 21 -7.09 14.27 4.68
C ALA A 21 -6.77 15.70 4.23
N ARG A 22 -5.56 15.97 3.70
CA ARG A 22 -5.12 17.30 3.25
C ARG A 22 -5.19 17.52 1.74
N LEU A 23 -5.74 16.57 0.99
CA LEU A 23 -5.94 16.72 -0.46
C LEU A 23 -7.35 17.21 -0.74
N THR A 24 -7.51 18.00 -1.80
CA THR A 24 -8.82 18.47 -2.32
C THR A 24 -9.78 17.29 -2.58
N HIS A 25 -9.24 16.07 -2.73
CA HIS A 25 -9.97 14.80 -2.80
C HIS A 25 -9.59 13.90 -1.60
N PRO A 26 -10.31 13.97 -0.47
CA PRO A 26 -9.99 13.18 0.73
C PRO A 26 -10.20 11.67 0.57
N ASP A 27 -10.96 11.25 -0.46
CA ASP A 27 -11.32 9.87 -0.74
C ASP A 27 -10.49 9.22 -1.85
N LEU A 28 -9.22 9.61 -2.03
CA LEU A 28 -8.36 8.86 -2.95
C LEU A 28 -8.40 7.38 -2.58
N ARG A 29 -8.51 6.50 -3.56
CA ARG A 29 -8.42 5.04 -3.38
C ARG A 29 -7.48 4.50 -4.43
N PHE A 30 -6.35 3.96 -4.01
CA PHE A 30 -5.34 3.45 -4.93
C PHE A 30 -5.62 1.99 -5.30
N GLY A 31 -5.47 1.67 -6.58
CA GLY A 31 -5.25 0.31 -7.05
C GLY A 31 -3.87 0.19 -7.70
N VAL A 32 -3.43 -1.04 -7.94
CA VAL A 32 -2.17 -1.34 -8.63
C VAL A 32 -2.43 -1.58 -10.11
N THR A 33 -1.58 -1.03 -10.99
CA THR A 33 -1.72 -1.25 -12.45
C THR A 33 -1.05 -2.53 -12.92
N GLY A 34 -0.17 -3.12 -12.11
CA GLY A 34 0.70 -4.23 -12.51
C GLY A 34 1.93 -3.80 -13.31
N ILE A 35 2.12 -2.49 -13.55
CA ILE A 35 3.22 -1.95 -14.34
C ILE A 35 4.28 -1.35 -13.43
N LEU A 36 5.54 -1.61 -13.77
CA LEU A 36 6.70 -0.91 -13.19
C LEU A 36 7.22 0.14 -14.17
N ARG A 37 7.51 1.33 -13.67
CA ARG A 37 8.20 2.38 -14.43
C ARG A 37 9.49 2.75 -13.71
N GLN A 38 10.63 2.57 -14.38
CA GLN A 38 11.96 2.78 -13.79
C GLN A 38 12.14 2.00 -12.48
N GLY A 39 11.62 0.76 -12.42
CA GLY A 39 11.70 -0.10 -11.24
C GLY A 39 10.73 0.24 -10.10
N ALA A 40 9.89 1.28 -10.23
CA ALA A 40 8.89 1.63 -9.24
C ALA A 40 7.47 1.25 -9.68
N LEU A 41 6.67 0.73 -8.75
CA LEU A 41 5.25 0.43 -8.98
C LEU A 41 4.48 1.69 -9.38
N VAL A 42 3.64 1.53 -10.41
CA VAL A 42 2.64 2.51 -10.80
C VAL A 42 1.29 2.11 -10.20
N MET A 43 0.67 3.05 -9.51
CA MET A 43 -0.67 2.95 -8.95
C MET A 43 -1.60 3.86 -9.73
N TYR A 44 -2.89 3.56 -9.71
CA TYR A 44 -3.92 4.47 -10.19
C TYR A 44 -4.80 4.86 -9.00
N ASP A 45 -5.26 6.10 -8.92
CA ASP A 45 -6.33 6.45 -7.99
C ASP A 45 -7.70 6.35 -8.68
N ARG A 46 -8.67 5.76 -8.01
CA ARG A 46 -10.02 5.52 -8.55
C ARG A 46 -10.86 6.79 -8.66
N SER A 47 -10.52 7.84 -7.91
CA SER A 47 -11.36 9.03 -7.76
C SER A 47 -11.13 10.04 -8.88
N THR A 48 -9.89 10.13 -9.37
CA THR A 48 -9.45 11.06 -10.42
C THR A 48 -8.80 10.38 -11.61
N VAL A 49 -8.54 9.06 -11.51
CA VAL A 49 -7.88 8.28 -12.57
C VAL A 49 -6.45 8.80 -12.85
N SER A 50 -5.81 9.43 -11.86
CA SER A 50 -4.41 9.83 -11.97
C SER A 50 -3.49 8.62 -11.73
N LEU A 51 -2.32 8.65 -12.36
CA LEU A 51 -1.28 7.64 -12.16
C LEU A 51 -0.23 8.16 -11.21
N TRP A 52 0.15 7.32 -10.26
CA TRP A 52 1.03 7.65 -9.16
C TRP A 52 2.19 6.68 -9.12
N ARG A 53 3.39 7.19 -8.95
CA ARG A 53 4.51 6.37 -8.49
C ARG A 53 4.30 6.01 -7.03
N GLN A 54 4.78 4.84 -6.63
CA GLN A 54 4.69 4.36 -5.25
C GLN A 54 5.28 5.33 -4.22
N ASP A 55 6.22 6.20 -4.59
CA ASP A 55 6.80 7.22 -3.71
C ASP A 55 5.86 8.42 -3.43
N GLY A 56 4.63 8.38 -3.96
CA GLY A 56 3.58 9.38 -3.77
C GLY A 56 3.57 10.50 -4.81
N TRP A 57 4.35 10.41 -5.88
CA TRP A 57 4.34 11.40 -6.97
C TRP A 57 3.31 11.06 -8.05
N ALA A 58 2.39 11.97 -8.37
CA ALA A 58 1.48 11.84 -9.50
C ALA A 58 2.20 12.12 -10.83
N ILE A 59 2.37 11.09 -11.66
CA ILE A 59 3.12 11.15 -12.93
C ILE A 59 2.23 11.49 -14.13
N ALA A 60 0.93 11.20 -14.06
CA ALA A 60 -0.03 11.47 -15.14
C ALA A 60 -1.45 11.63 -14.59
N GLY A 61 -2.35 12.18 -15.42
CA GLY A 61 -3.75 12.42 -15.08
C GLY A 61 -4.00 13.77 -14.38
N PRO A 62 -5.23 14.01 -13.89
CA PRO A 62 -5.65 15.29 -13.34
C PRO A 62 -4.80 15.83 -12.19
N LEU A 63 -4.17 14.96 -11.40
CA LEU A 63 -3.33 15.36 -10.26
C LEU A 63 -1.83 15.39 -10.58
N LYS A 64 -1.42 15.30 -11.86
CA LYS A 64 -0.01 15.28 -12.28
C LYS A 64 0.81 16.41 -11.61
N GLY A 65 1.98 16.04 -11.08
CA GLY A 65 2.88 16.96 -10.37
C GLY A 65 2.60 17.06 -8.87
N THR A 66 1.45 16.55 -8.40
CA THR A 66 1.13 16.49 -6.97
C THR A 66 1.99 15.46 -6.25
N ARG A 67 2.36 15.75 -5.00
CA ARG A 67 3.08 14.83 -4.13
C ARG A 67 2.30 14.56 -2.84
N LEU A 68 2.08 13.28 -2.51
CA LEU A 68 1.47 12.87 -1.25
C LEU A 68 2.40 13.22 -0.08
N LYS A 69 1.82 13.70 1.02
CA LYS A 69 2.56 13.91 2.27
C LYS A 69 2.83 12.58 2.94
N ARG A 70 4.11 12.26 3.15
CA ARG A 70 4.53 11.10 3.95
C ARG A 70 4.19 11.33 5.41
N LEU A 71 3.51 10.37 6.02
CA LEU A 71 3.34 10.29 7.46
C LEU A 71 4.56 9.61 8.09
N PRO A 72 4.94 9.99 9.32
CA PRO A 72 5.99 9.32 10.06
C PRO A 72 5.68 7.82 10.19
N SER A 73 6.64 6.97 9.87
CA SER A 73 6.53 5.52 10.09
C SER A 73 7.90 4.93 10.38
N GLU A 74 7.93 3.88 11.19
CA GLU A 74 9.13 3.13 11.53
C GLU A 74 9.04 1.70 11.00
N ARG A 75 10.18 1.16 10.57
CA ARG A 75 10.32 -0.27 10.32
C ARG A 75 11.12 -0.89 11.44
N MET A 76 10.60 -1.95 12.01
CA MET A 76 11.29 -2.75 13.02
C MET A 76 10.87 -4.21 12.90
N SER A 77 11.65 -5.10 13.51
CA SER A 77 11.27 -6.50 13.62
C SER A 77 10.08 -6.67 14.57
N TRP A 78 9.36 -7.78 14.42
CA TRP A 78 8.28 -8.11 15.35
C TRP A 78 8.78 -8.24 16.81
N HIS A 79 10.00 -8.77 16.99
CA HIS A 79 10.63 -8.87 18.29
C HIS A 79 10.82 -7.49 18.93
N GLN A 80 11.44 -6.55 18.21
CA GLN A 80 11.64 -5.17 18.67
C GLN A 80 10.31 -4.46 18.97
N TRP A 81 9.29 -4.68 18.14
CA TRP A 81 7.96 -4.12 18.39
C TRP A 81 7.36 -4.63 19.70
N ARG A 82 7.43 -5.94 19.96
CA ARG A 82 6.88 -6.53 21.19
C ARG A 82 7.59 -6.08 22.45
N GLU A 83 8.90 -5.88 22.40
CA GLU A 83 9.66 -5.31 23.52
C GLU A 83 9.20 -3.88 23.84
N ARG A 84 9.00 -3.05 22.80
CA ARG A 84 8.55 -1.65 22.97
C ARG A 84 7.07 -1.51 23.28
N HIS A 85 6.23 -2.45 22.82
CA HIS A 85 4.78 -2.40 22.90
C HIS A 85 4.22 -3.74 23.41
N PRO A 86 4.47 -4.11 24.68
CA PRO A 86 4.13 -5.42 25.22
C PRO A 86 2.62 -5.69 25.29
N LEU A 87 1.81 -4.63 25.37
CA LEU A 87 0.35 -4.69 25.41
C LEU A 87 -0.31 -4.64 24.02
N THR A 88 0.47 -4.66 22.94
CA THR A 88 -0.08 -4.62 21.58
C THR A 88 -1.01 -5.81 21.35
N LEU A 89 -2.17 -5.56 20.76
CA LEU A 89 -3.07 -6.61 20.33
C LEU A 89 -2.78 -6.97 18.86
N VAL A 90 -2.86 -8.25 18.55
CA VAL A 90 -2.79 -8.76 17.17
C VAL A 90 -4.10 -9.45 16.81
N MET A 91 -4.51 -9.32 15.55
CA MET A 91 -5.69 -10.02 15.07
C MET A 91 -5.42 -11.52 15.08
N ARG A 92 -6.31 -12.29 15.72
CA ARG A 92 -6.25 -13.75 15.67
C ARG A 92 -6.58 -14.20 14.24
N ALA A 93 -5.80 -15.15 13.72
CA ALA A 93 -6.11 -15.77 12.44
C ALA A 93 -7.54 -16.33 12.46
N PRO A 94 -8.31 -16.18 11.37
CA PRO A 94 -9.60 -16.84 11.28
C PRO A 94 -9.40 -18.36 11.34
N PRO A 95 -10.40 -19.13 11.80
CA PRO A 95 -10.34 -20.58 11.74
C PRO A 95 -10.12 -21.06 10.29
N PRO A 96 -9.60 -22.28 10.09
CA PRO A 96 -9.48 -22.86 8.76
C PRO A 96 -10.81 -22.77 8.01
N ALA A 97 -10.74 -22.57 6.70
CA ALA A 97 -11.95 -22.64 5.89
C ALA A 97 -12.59 -24.04 6.07
N PRO A 98 -13.92 -24.14 6.19
CA PRO A 98 -14.60 -25.43 6.36
C PRO A 98 -14.47 -26.35 5.14
N TYR A 99 -13.91 -25.84 4.04
CA TYR A 99 -13.69 -26.58 2.79
C TYR A 99 -12.25 -26.43 2.30
N PRO A 100 -11.70 -27.46 1.63
CA PRO A 100 -10.40 -27.36 0.98
C PRO A 100 -10.40 -26.20 -0.02
N ARG A 101 -9.42 -25.31 0.07
CA ARG A 101 -9.24 -24.30 -0.98
C ARG A 101 -8.72 -25.02 -2.23
N PRO A 102 -9.40 -24.92 -3.38
CA PRO A 102 -8.91 -25.53 -4.60
C PRO A 102 -7.51 -24.98 -4.90
N ARG A 103 -6.53 -25.88 -5.06
CA ARG A 103 -5.22 -25.50 -5.60
C ARG A 103 -5.46 -25.24 -7.08
N VAL A 104 -5.63 -23.97 -7.46
CA VAL A 104 -5.57 -23.58 -8.87
C VAL A 104 -4.11 -23.71 -9.28
N PRO A 105 -3.75 -24.62 -10.20
CA PRO A 105 -2.40 -24.68 -10.72
C PRO A 105 -2.10 -23.33 -11.39
N VAL A 106 -1.10 -22.62 -10.89
CA VAL A 106 -0.57 -21.46 -11.61
C VAL A 106 0.23 -22.02 -12.77
N ARG A 107 -0.33 -22.02 -13.98
CA ARG A 107 0.47 -22.21 -15.19
C ARG A 107 1.37 -20.99 -15.32
N LEU A 108 2.66 -21.19 -15.07
CA LEU A 108 3.69 -20.27 -15.55
C LEU A 108 3.97 -20.72 -16.98
N ASP A 109 3.32 -20.07 -17.94
CA ASP A 109 3.71 -20.25 -19.34
C ASP A 109 5.12 -19.63 -19.53
N PRO A 110 6.02 -20.31 -20.27
CA PRO A 110 7.42 -19.92 -20.43
C PRO A 110 7.63 -18.64 -21.24
#